data_AF-A0A2V2EM02-F1
#
_entry.id   AF-A0A2V2EM02-F1
#
_cell.length_a   1.000
_cell.length_b   1.000
_cell.length_c   1.000
_cell.angle_alpha   90.00
_cell.angle_beta   90.00
_cell.angle_gamma   90.00
#
_symmetry.space_group_name_H-M   'P 1'
#
loop_
_entity.id
_entity.type
_entity.pdbx_description
1 polymer ?
#
loop_
_entity_poly.entity_id
_entity_poly.type
_entity_poly.pdbx_seq_one_letter_code
_entity_poly.pdbx_strand_id
1 'polypeptide(L)'
;MFNAFYAKLALANIRRDKRTYVTHIIATAVISGVYLLIAGLMFSYGLANLTSGKTTQAMFSFGMVVFSIFAFFFMLYVNNFLISRRKREFGLYAVLGLEKRHVGRVLRWENLFTLGLGLILGIVCALIFGQLAFWILLKLIDCADGSRFVIGARAYAMTLVFFGGIFIVTSVYNTLRVRIANPMELIRAPKKGEKDSKLLWPLAILGVIMLAGAYYMAWRIDNSAVALGMFFPLVIVVIIATYIVMEYGSIAFLRAVKANKRIYYRPSSFIAISGMIQRMRQNARSLATICILSTMLVVTVSGTLSLYAGREEMLRELNPHDVEISIHFVDKDNGYPLPDKAEQERIMGDVEQLFINSAAKHGVKVAKEQFAAVYDDSIYYDAAIDLPGVDQRTGYAIMQDFYETMDAYHDAYNRGSTCVLVRGSKDIYNERAQSYAMYGGLLFLGVFFGMLFLAVTVLIIYFKQISEGYDDKAQFDILQKVGMDDRQVKATINSQVLWVFFIPLGMTLLHMLFASKIMSCMLGTFQLNDYGLILRCIGATCAAFMLLYLIVYKLTARVYYRIVRW
;
A
#
# COMPACT_ATOMS: atom_id res chain seq x y z
N MET A 1 9.78 -34.11 -28.39
CA MET A 1 11.23 -33.84 -28.27
C MET A 1 11.60 -32.34 -28.29
N PHE A 2 11.03 -31.52 -29.18
CA PHE A 2 11.41 -30.09 -29.31
C PHE A 2 11.08 -29.17 -28.11
N ASN A 3 9.97 -29.36 -27.39
CA ASN A 3 9.63 -28.51 -26.24
C ASN A 3 10.57 -28.74 -25.03
N ALA A 4 11.09 -29.96 -24.86
CA ALA A 4 12.05 -30.29 -23.82
C ALA A 4 13.40 -29.57 -24.02
N PHE A 5 13.79 -29.33 -25.28
CA PHE A 5 15.00 -28.57 -25.60
C PHE A 5 14.91 -27.12 -25.09
N TYR A 6 13.83 -26.40 -25.40
CA TYR A 6 13.66 -25.01 -24.96
C TYR A 6 13.52 -24.89 -23.45
N ALA A 7 12.82 -25.84 -22.80
CA ALA A 7 12.73 -25.90 -21.35
C ALA A 7 14.10 -26.14 -20.70
N LYS A 8 14.92 -27.05 -21.24
CA LYS A 8 16.28 -27.31 -20.75
C LYS A 8 17.18 -26.08 -20.93
N LEU A 9 17.08 -25.39 -22.06
CA LEU A 9 17.83 -24.17 -22.33
C LEU A 9 17.42 -23.03 -21.39
N ALA A 10 16.11 -22.85 -21.17
CA ALA A 10 15.57 -21.90 -20.19
C ALA A 10 16.12 -22.16 -18.78
N LEU A 11 16.14 -23.43 -18.35
CA LEU A 11 16.68 -23.81 -17.04
C LEU A 11 18.19 -23.54 -16.93
N ALA A 12 18.93 -23.79 -18.00
CA ALA A 12 20.36 -23.50 -18.08
C ALA A 12 20.62 -21.98 -17.97
N ASN A 13 19.81 -21.16 -18.63
CA ASN A 13 19.88 -19.70 -18.53
C ASN A 13 19.61 -19.20 -17.11
N ILE A 14 18.56 -19.72 -16.46
CA ILE A 14 18.23 -19.38 -15.07
C ILE A 14 19.39 -19.73 -14.12
N ARG A 15 20.04 -20.90 -14.31
CA ARG A 15 21.20 -21.30 -13.51
C ARG A 15 22.42 -20.42 -13.77
N ARG A 16 22.65 -20.02 -15.02
CA ARG A 16 23.79 -19.18 -15.42
C ARG A 16 23.68 -17.77 -14.86
N ASP A 17 22.50 -17.16 -14.91
CA ASP A 17 22.24 -15.81 -14.38
C ASP A 17 21.35 -15.85 -13.12
N LYS A 18 21.69 -16.73 -12.18
CA LYS A 18 20.89 -17.00 -10.98
C LYS A 18 20.58 -15.74 -10.17
N ARG A 19 21.45 -14.73 -10.18
CA ARG A 19 21.28 -13.51 -9.36
C ARG A 19 20.11 -12.66 -9.85
N THR A 20 19.98 -12.54 -11.16
CA THR A 20 18.90 -11.78 -11.80
C THR A 20 17.57 -12.51 -11.65
N TYR A 21 17.56 -13.83 -11.86
CA TYR A 21 16.33 -14.63 -11.75
C TYR A 21 15.84 -14.85 -10.32
N VAL A 22 16.73 -15.06 -9.34
CA VAL A 22 16.35 -15.21 -7.92
C VAL A 22 15.63 -13.96 -7.42
N THR A 23 16.07 -12.78 -7.84
CA THR A 23 15.44 -11.51 -7.50
C THR A 23 13.98 -11.47 -7.98
N HIS A 24 13.72 -11.90 -9.23
CA HIS A 24 12.36 -11.97 -9.76
C HIS A 24 11.50 -13.04 -9.07
N ILE A 25 12.09 -14.19 -8.74
CA ILE A 25 11.40 -15.25 -7.99
C ILE A 25 10.99 -14.75 -6.61
N ILE A 26 11.89 -14.06 -5.89
CA ILE A 26 11.60 -13.46 -4.57
C ILE A 26 10.50 -12.41 -4.68
N ALA A 27 10.58 -11.49 -5.66
CA ALA A 27 9.53 -10.50 -5.91
C ALA A 27 8.16 -11.18 -6.08
N THR A 28 8.11 -12.20 -6.95
CA THR A 28 6.89 -12.95 -7.23
C THR A 28 6.38 -13.67 -6.00
N ALA A 29 7.27 -14.29 -5.21
CA ALA A 29 6.92 -14.99 -3.98
C ALA A 29 6.32 -14.06 -2.93
N VAL A 30 6.91 -12.88 -2.71
CA VAL A 30 6.37 -11.89 -1.76
C VAL A 30 5.00 -11.40 -2.23
N ILE A 31 4.84 -11.02 -3.50
CA ILE A 31 3.58 -10.47 -4.00
C ILE A 31 2.48 -11.52 -4.01
N SER A 32 2.77 -12.74 -4.48
CA SER A 32 1.78 -13.82 -4.50
C SER A 32 1.41 -14.32 -3.11
N GLY A 33 2.36 -14.36 -2.17
CA GLY A 33 2.08 -14.67 -0.77
C GLY A 33 1.17 -13.63 -0.13
N VAL A 34 1.48 -12.34 -0.28
CA VAL A 34 0.61 -11.27 0.24
C VAL A 34 -0.76 -11.28 -0.43
N TYR A 35 -0.82 -11.48 -1.76
CA TYR A 35 -2.10 -11.62 -2.49
C TYR A 35 -2.96 -12.74 -1.89
N LEU A 36 -2.37 -13.92 -1.69
CA LEU A 36 -3.08 -15.07 -1.16
C LEU A 36 -3.52 -14.84 0.29
N LEU A 37 -2.72 -14.15 1.11
CA LEU A 37 -3.10 -13.81 2.48
C LEU A 37 -4.32 -12.89 2.51
N ILE A 38 -4.31 -11.80 1.73
CA ILE A 38 -5.44 -10.87 1.68
C ILE A 38 -6.69 -11.59 1.10
N ALA A 39 -6.53 -12.38 0.03
CA ALA A 39 -7.62 -13.17 -0.53
C ALA A 39 -8.17 -14.21 0.46
N GLY A 40 -7.29 -14.85 1.23
CA GLY A 40 -7.64 -15.82 2.26
C GLY A 40 -8.44 -15.19 3.39
N LEU A 41 -8.04 -14.00 3.85
CA LEU A 41 -8.75 -13.25 4.88
C LEU A 41 -10.11 -12.75 4.40
N MET A 42 -10.19 -12.26 3.15
CA MET A 42 -11.42 -11.81 2.51
C MET A 42 -12.51 -12.90 2.45
N PHE A 43 -12.13 -14.17 2.24
CA PHE A 43 -13.08 -15.30 2.18
C PHE A 43 -13.08 -16.19 3.42
N SER A 44 -12.48 -15.75 4.53
CA SER A 44 -12.37 -16.60 5.71
C SER A 44 -13.72 -16.74 6.42
N TYR A 45 -14.16 -17.98 6.62
CA TYR A 45 -15.33 -18.30 7.46
C TYR A 45 -15.13 -17.83 8.90
N GLY A 46 -13.88 -17.87 9.37
CA GLY A 46 -13.47 -17.41 10.68
C GLY A 46 -13.72 -15.93 10.95
N LEU A 47 -13.74 -15.09 9.91
CA LEU A 47 -14.20 -13.70 10.02
C LEU A 47 -15.69 -13.59 9.73
N ALA A 48 -16.25 -14.35 8.78
CA ALA A 48 -17.65 -14.24 8.36
C ALA A 48 -18.67 -14.37 9.51
N ASN A 49 -18.34 -15.17 10.52
CA ASN A 49 -19.21 -15.44 11.68
C ASN A 49 -19.03 -14.46 12.84
N LEU A 50 -18.08 -13.52 12.76
CA LEU A 50 -17.90 -12.47 13.77
C LEU A 50 -18.85 -11.31 13.47
N THR A 51 -19.39 -10.65 14.50
CA THR A 51 -20.35 -9.55 14.36
C THR A 51 -19.86 -8.47 13.38
N SER A 52 -18.61 -8.03 13.53
CA SER A 52 -18.00 -7.00 12.69
C SER A 52 -17.15 -7.59 11.55
N GLY A 53 -17.21 -8.90 11.35
CA GLY A 53 -16.38 -9.61 10.40
C GLY A 53 -16.69 -9.30 8.93
N LYS A 54 -17.97 -9.02 8.61
CA LYS A 54 -18.36 -8.55 7.26
C LYS A 54 -17.70 -7.21 6.91
N THR A 55 -17.59 -6.30 7.87
CA THR A 55 -16.91 -5.00 7.69
C THR A 55 -15.43 -5.20 7.42
N THR A 56 -14.76 -6.06 8.18
CA THR A 56 -13.35 -6.40 7.93
C THR A 56 -13.17 -7.10 6.56
N GLN A 57 -14.07 -8.00 6.17
CA GLN A 57 -14.04 -8.62 4.83
C GLN A 57 -14.23 -7.60 3.70
N ALA A 58 -15.08 -6.60 3.89
CA ALA A 58 -15.24 -5.51 2.93
C ALA A 58 -13.95 -4.68 2.80
N MET A 59 -13.25 -4.40 3.92
CA MET A 59 -11.93 -3.75 3.88
C MET A 59 -10.92 -4.58 3.08
N PHE A 60 -10.89 -5.90 3.27
CA PHE A 60 -10.04 -6.79 2.48
C PHE A 60 -10.41 -6.82 1.01
N SER A 61 -11.70 -6.77 0.66
CA SER A 61 -12.15 -6.66 -0.73
C SER A 61 -11.63 -5.39 -1.41
N PHE A 62 -11.73 -4.25 -0.72
CA PHE A 62 -11.13 -2.99 -1.19
C PHE A 62 -9.61 -3.11 -1.34
N GLY A 63 -8.94 -3.66 -0.33
CA GLY A 63 -7.50 -3.93 -0.35
C GLY A 63 -7.09 -4.84 -1.51
N MET A 64 -7.88 -5.87 -1.83
CA MET A 64 -7.61 -6.78 -2.95
C MET A 64 -7.61 -6.06 -4.29
N VAL A 65 -8.54 -5.13 -4.52
CA VAL A 65 -8.59 -4.35 -5.77
C VAL A 65 -7.33 -3.49 -5.90
N VAL A 66 -7.01 -2.71 -4.87
CA VAL A 66 -5.83 -1.84 -4.86
C VAL A 66 -4.53 -2.64 -5.03
N PHE A 67 -4.40 -3.75 -4.30
CA PHE A 67 -3.24 -4.63 -4.40
C PHE A 67 -3.11 -5.28 -5.78
N SER A 68 -4.22 -5.69 -6.41
CA SER A 68 -4.21 -6.29 -7.74
C SER A 68 -3.68 -5.32 -8.80
N ILE A 69 -4.11 -4.06 -8.76
CA ILE A 69 -3.63 -3.02 -9.67
C ILE A 69 -2.11 -2.83 -9.49
N PHE A 70 -1.66 -2.68 -8.24
CA PHE A 70 -0.25 -2.54 -7.93
C PHE A 70 0.57 -3.75 -8.39
N ALA A 71 0.15 -4.96 -8.00
CA ALA A 71 0.85 -6.20 -8.32
C ALA A 71 0.97 -6.39 -9.84
N PHE A 72 -0.07 -6.06 -10.60
CA PHE A 72 -0.03 -6.12 -12.06
C PHE A 72 1.07 -5.23 -12.65
N PHE A 73 1.06 -3.92 -12.37
CA PHE A 73 2.06 -2.99 -12.89
C PHE A 73 3.47 -3.29 -12.39
N PHE A 74 3.60 -3.70 -11.13
CA PHE A 74 4.87 -4.05 -10.56
C PHE A 74 5.46 -5.31 -11.22
N MET A 75 4.66 -6.34 -11.47
CA MET A 75 5.11 -7.54 -12.17
C MET A 75 5.54 -7.25 -13.61
N LEU A 76 4.86 -6.32 -14.30
CA LEU A 76 5.32 -5.81 -15.60
C LEU A 76 6.67 -5.11 -15.50
N TYR A 77 6.87 -4.30 -14.46
CA TYR A 77 8.15 -3.62 -14.20
C TYR A 77 9.29 -4.63 -14.00
N VAL A 78 9.13 -5.63 -13.13
CA VAL A 78 10.18 -6.63 -12.87
C VAL A 78 10.48 -7.44 -14.14
N ASN A 79 9.45 -7.82 -14.89
CA ASN A 79 9.64 -8.52 -16.15
C ASN A 79 10.37 -7.65 -17.20
N ASN A 80 10.00 -6.38 -17.36
CA ASN A 80 10.70 -5.45 -18.25
C ASN A 80 12.18 -5.26 -17.84
N PHE A 81 12.45 -5.27 -16.53
CA PHE A 81 13.79 -5.20 -15.99
C PHE A 81 14.65 -6.40 -16.41
N LEU A 82 14.14 -7.63 -16.26
CA LEU A 82 14.82 -8.86 -16.69
C LEU A 82 15.21 -8.82 -18.17
N ILE A 83 14.26 -8.46 -19.05
CA ILE A 83 14.52 -8.40 -20.49
C ILE A 83 15.56 -7.33 -20.83
N SER A 84 15.51 -6.18 -20.15
CA SER A 84 16.43 -5.07 -20.40
C SER A 84 17.87 -5.44 -20.09
N ARG A 85 18.11 -6.37 -19.16
CA ARG A 85 19.43 -6.92 -18.82
C ARG A 85 19.91 -8.00 -19.78
N ARG A 86 19.01 -8.67 -20.50
CA ARG A 86 19.33 -9.83 -21.35
C ARG A 86 19.45 -9.54 -22.84
N LYS A 87 19.48 -8.26 -23.21
CA LYS A 87 19.65 -7.81 -24.60
C LYS A 87 20.87 -8.45 -25.29
N ARG A 88 22.01 -8.55 -24.60
CA ARG A 88 23.23 -9.16 -25.15
C ARG A 88 23.08 -10.65 -25.44
N GLU A 89 22.28 -11.36 -24.64
CA GLU A 89 21.99 -12.79 -24.86
C GLU A 89 21.15 -13.00 -26.11
N PHE A 90 20.16 -12.14 -26.36
CA PHE A 90 19.35 -12.19 -27.59
C PHE A 90 20.18 -11.93 -28.84
N GLY A 91 21.16 -11.02 -28.75
CA GLY A 91 22.14 -10.80 -29.82
C GLY A 91 22.97 -12.06 -30.10
N LEU A 92 23.47 -12.72 -29.05
CA LEU A 92 24.25 -13.96 -29.20
C LEU A 92 23.42 -15.09 -29.82
N TYR A 93 22.15 -15.25 -29.42
CA TYR A 93 21.26 -16.26 -30.01
C TYR A 93 21.02 -16.03 -31.50
N ALA A 94 20.88 -14.76 -31.91
CA ALA A 94 20.75 -14.43 -33.32
C ALA A 94 22.03 -14.74 -34.11
N VAL A 95 23.22 -14.52 -33.54
CA VAL A 95 24.51 -14.89 -34.17
C VAL A 95 24.68 -16.41 -34.28
N LEU A 96 24.19 -17.16 -33.29
CA LEU A 96 24.20 -18.63 -33.28
C LEU A 96 23.13 -19.26 -34.19
N GLY A 97 22.39 -18.45 -34.98
CA GLY A 97 21.40 -18.93 -35.95
C GLY A 97 20.02 -19.26 -35.37
N LEU A 98 19.74 -18.94 -34.10
CA LEU A 98 18.39 -19.11 -33.54
C LEU A 98 17.45 -18.04 -34.08
N GLU A 99 16.39 -18.47 -34.78
CA GLU A 99 15.31 -17.57 -35.16
C GLU A 99 14.65 -16.88 -33.96
N LYS A 100 14.09 -15.68 -34.18
CA LYS A 100 13.35 -14.91 -33.16
C LYS A 100 12.21 -15.72 -32.51
N ARG A 101 11.59 -16.66 -33.25
CA ARG A 101 10.55 -17.56 -32.75
C ARG A 101 11.07 -18.55 -31.70
N HIS A 102 12.32 -19.01 -31.85
CA HIS A 102 12.99 -19.89 -30.89
C HIS A 102 13.32 -19.16 -29.60
N VAL A 103 13.86 -17.95 -29.70
CA VAL A 103 14.14 -17.10 -28.54
C VAL A 103 12.85 -16.79 -27.77
N GLY A 104 11.75 -16.48 -28.45
CA GLY A 104 10.44 -16.27 -27.82
C GLY A 104 9.93 -17.51 -27.05
N ARG A 105 10.15 -18.73 -27.58
CA ARG A 105 9.79 -19.98 -26.88
C ARG A 105 10.60 -20.18 -25.60
N VAL A 106 11.91 -19.90 -25.63
CA VAL A 106 12.78 -19.97 -24.44
C VAL A 106 12.31 -18.98 -23.38
N LEU A 107 12.04 -17.73 -23.75
CA LEU A 107 11.55 -16.71 -22.83
C LEU A 107 10.24 -17.09 -22.14
N ARG A 108 9.33 -17.76 -22.86
CA ARG A 108 8.08 -18.24 -22.28
C ARG A 108 8.33 -19.29 -21.20
N TRP A 109 9.25 -20.23 -21.43
CA TRP A 109 9.63 -21.23 -20.44
C TRP A 109 10.33 -20.62 -19.22
N GLU A 110 11.23 -19.65 -19.44
CA GLU A 110 11.88 -18.96 -18.33
C GLU A 110 10.86 -18.20 -17.46
N ASN A 111 9.95 -17.46 -18.11
CA ASN A 111 8.88 -16.75 -17.42
C ASN A 111 7.96 -17.71 -16.65
N LEU A 112 7.66 -18.88 -17.22
CA LEU A 112 6.85 -19.90 -16.57
C LEU A 112 7.55 -20.46 -15.32
N PHE A 113 8.84 -20.78 -15.42
CA PHE A 113 9.61 -21.30 -14.28
C PHE A 113 9.76 -20.25 -13.17
N THR A 114 10.02 -19.00 -13.53
CA THR A 114 10.26 -17.96 -12.52
C THR A 114 8.99 -17.54 -11.82
N LEU A 115 7.89 -17.36 -12.58
CA LEU A 115 6.59 -17.05 -12.00
C LEU A 115 6.01 -18.24 -11.25
N GLY A 116 6.14 -19.45 -11.80
CA GLY A 116 5.65 -20.68 -11.18
C GLY A 116 6.37 -20.99 -9.87
N LEU A 117 7.70 -20.95 -9.84
CA LEU A 117 8.47 -21.16 -8.61
C LEU A 117 8.20 -20.04 -7.59
N GLY A 118 8.11 -18.79 -8.06
CA GLY A 118 7.72 -17.66 -7.22
C GLY A 118 6.35 -17.87 -6.57
N LEU A 119 5.34 -18.26 -7.35
CA LEU A 119 3.99 -18.54 -6.86
C LEU A 119 3.96 -19.67 -5.82
N ILE A 120 4.70 -20.77 -6.07
CA ILE A 120 4.81 -21.88 -5.12
C ILE A 120 5.42 -21.39 -3.80
N LEU A 121 6.53 -20.65 -3.87
CA LEU A 121 7.17 -20.09 -2.68
C LEU A 121 6.27 -19.09 -1.96
N GLY A 122 5.50 -18.29 -2.70
CA GLY A 122 4.53 -17.36 -2.12
C GLY A 122 3.41 -18.07 -1.38
N ILE A 123 2.87 -19.15 -1.94
CA ILE A 123 1.89 -20.01 -1.26
C ILE A 123 2.47 -20.58 0.03
N VAL A 124 3.69 -21.13 -0.02
CA VAL A 124 4.37 -21.68 1.17
C VAL A 124 4.56 -20.59 2.23
N CYS A 125 5.03 -19.40 1.85
CA CYS A 125 5.18 -18.27 2.76
C CYS A 125 3.84 -17.85 3.39
N ALA A 126 2.76 -17.76 2.59
CA ALA A 126 1.43 -17.43 3.09
C ALA A 126 0.90 -18.47 4.07
N LEU A 127 1.17 -19.76 3.86
CA LEU A 127 0.79 -20.81 4.78
C LEU A 127 1.56 -20.74 6.11
N ILE A 128 2.86 -20.45 6.06
CA ILE A 128 3.71 -20.33 7.25
C ILE A 128 3.34 -19.10 8.08
N PHE A 129 3.22 -17.94 7.43
CA PHE A 129 3.01 -16.66 8.12
C PHE A 129 1.52 -16.30 8.28
N GLY A 130 0.61 -17.02 7.63
CA GLY A 130 -0.81 -16.71 7.64
C GLY A 130 -1.47 -16.84 9.01
N GLN A 131 -1.06 -17.83 9.82
CA GLN A 131 -1.54 -17.97 11.19
C GLN A 131 -1.12 -16.76 12.05
N LEU A 132 0.14 -16.35 11.95
CA LEU A 132 0.65 -15.17 12.65
C LEU A 132 -0.08 -13.90 12.20
N ALA A 133 -0.29 -13.75 10.89
CA ALA A 133 -1.03 -12.63 10.33
C ALA A 133 -2.47 -12.59 10.86
N PHE A 134 -3.15 -13.74 10.93
CA PHE A 134 -4.50 -13.81 11.46
C PHE A 134 -4.58 -13.42 12.95
N TRP A 135 -3.62 -13.83 13.78
CA TRP A 135 -3.57 -13.40 15.17
C TRP A 135 -3.30 -11.90 15.33
N ILE A 136 -2.41 -11.35 14.51
CA ILE A 136 -2.20 -9.89 14.48
C ILE A 136 -3.51 -9.18 14.10
N LEU A 137 -4.24 -9.69 13.11
CA LEU A 137 -5.53 -9.12 12.72
C LEU A 137 -6.54 -9.17 13.87
N LEU A 138 -6.75 -10.33 14.51
CA LEU A 138 -7.70 -10.48 15.62
C LEU A 138 -7.40 -9.50 16.74
N LYS A 139 -6.12 -9.32 17.07
CA LYS A 139 -5.68 -8.33 18.06
C LYS A 139 -5.95 -6.88 17.64
N LEU A 140 -5.85 -6.57 16.34
CA LEU A 140 -6.14 -5.23 15.83
C LEU A 140 -7.64 -4.92 15.78
N ILE A 141 -8.50 -5.93 15.62
CA ILE A 141 -9.97 -5.74 15.59
C ILE A 141 -10.63 -5.96 16.95
N ASP A 142 -9.85 -6.25 18.01
CA ASP A 142 -10.28 -6.50 19.39
C ASP A 142 -11.39 -7.56 19.53
N CYS A 143 -11.24 -8.67 18.80
CA CYS A 143 -12.20 -9.77 18.80
C CYS A 143 -11.63 -11.00 19.53
N ALA A 144 -12.50 -11.74 20.23
CA ALA A 144 -12.11 -12.86 21.07
C ALA A 144 -11.45 -14.01 20.28
N ASP A 145 -10.43 -14.61 20.89
CA ASP A 145 -9.66 -15.72 20.34
C ASP A 145 -10.51 -17.00 20.28
N GLY A 146 -10.57 -17.63 19.12
CA GLY A 146 -11.29 -18.90 18.93
C GLY A 146 -11.40 -19.36 17.48
N SER A 147 -11.25 -18.44 16.53
CA SER A 147 -11.23 -18.75 15.10
C SER A 147 -9.89 -19.31 14.63
N ARG A 148 -9.92 -20.26 13.70
CA ARG A 148 -8.73 -20.80 13.02
C ARG A 148 -8.57 -20.14 11.67
N PHE A 149 -7.33 -19.78 11.32
CA PHE A 149 -7.03 -19.29 9.99
C PHE A 149 -7.06 -20.45 8.99
N VAL A 150 -8.00 -20.39 8.05
CA VAL A 150 -8.11 -21.36 6.96
C VAL A 150 -8.29 -20.61 5.65
N ILE A 151 -7.39 -20.85 4.71
CA ILE A 151 -7.46 -20.28 3.36
C ILE A 151 -8.40 -21.15 2.52
N GLY A 152 -9.54 -20.60 2.12
CA GLY A 152 -10.52 -21.31 1.29
C GLY A 152 -10.03 -21.55 -0.14
N ALA A 153 -10.55 -22.59 -0.79
CA ALA A 153 -10.22 -22.94 -2.19
C ALA A 153 -10.42 -21.78 -3.18
N ARG A 154 -11.41 -20.90 -2.93
CA ARG A 154 -11.67 -19.70 -3.73
C ARG A 154 -10.48 -18.73 -3.76
N ALA A 155 -9.77 -18.55 -2.64
CA ALA A 155 -8.60 -17.67 -2.56
C ALA A 155 -7.44 -18.21 -3.41
N TYR A 156 -7.20 -19.54 -3.38
CA TYR A 156 -6.21 -20.18 -4.24
C TYR A 156 -6.57 -20.04 -5.72
N ALA A 157 -7.84 -20.27 -6.09
CA ALA A 157 -8.31 -20.13 -7.46
C ALA A 157 -8.12 -18.70 -7.97
N MET A 158 -8.51 -17.68 -7.19
CA MET A 158 -8.30 -16.27 -7.56
C MET A 158 -6.82 -15.93 -7.72
N THR A 159 -5.97 -16.42 -6.82
CA THR A 159 -4.51 -16.23 -6.91
C THR A 159 -3.97 -16.86 -8.19
N LEU A 160 -4.35 -18.10 -8.50
CA LEU A 160 -3.92 -18.79 -9.72
C LEU A 160 -4.37 -18.08 -10.99
N VAL A 161 -5.64 -17.63 -11.04
CA VAL A 161 -6.19 -16.87 -12.17
C VAL A 161 -5.44 -15.55 -12.36
N PHE A 162 -5.23 -14.80 -11.29
CA PHE A 162 -4.55 -13.50 -11.34
C PHE A 162 -3.10 -13.63 -11.82
N PHE A 163 -2.31 -14.53 -11.22
CA PHE A 163 -0.92 -14.74 -11.64
C PHE A 163 -0.81 -15.46 -12.99
N GLY A 164 -1.79 -16.28 -13.36
CA GLY A 164 -1.93 -16.83 -14.71
C GLY A 164 -2.14 -15.72 -15.76
N GLY A 165 -3.01 -14.75 -15.46
CA GLY A 165 -3.19 -13.55 -16.29
C GLY A 165 -1.89 -12.74 -16.44
N ILE A 166 -1.18 -12.48 -15.33
CA ILE A 166 0.14 -11.83 -15.36
C ILE A 166 1.12 -12.61 -16.23
N PHE A 167 1.17 -13.94 -16.09
CA PHE A 167 2.03 -14.79 -16.91
C PHE A 167 1.72 -14.66 -18.40
N ILE A 168 0.45 -14.63 -18.79
CA ILE A 168 0.04 -14.45 -20.20
C ILE A 168 0.50 -13.08 -20.71
N VAL A 169 0.18 -12.00 -19.99
CA VAL A 169 0.52 -10.64 -20.41
C VAL A 169 2.04 -10.46 -20.52
N THR A 170 2.79 -10.88 -19.50
CA THR A 170 4.26 -10.80 -19.51
C THR A 170 4.87 -11.66 -20.61
N SER A 171 4.35 -12.87 -20.87
CA SER A 171 4.82 -13.74 -21.95
C SER A 171 4.56 -13.15 -23.34
N VAL A 172 3.40 -12.52 -23.55
CA VAL A 172 3.06 -11.81 -24.80
C VAL A 172 4.00 -10.62 -24.98
N TYR A 173 4.16 -9.78 -23.94
CA TYR A 173 5.08 -8.64 -23.95
C TYR A 173 6.53 -9.07 -24.31
N ASN A 174 7.02 -10.14 -23.68
CA ASN A 174 8.36 -10.69 -23.92
C ASN A 174 8.55 -11.13 -25.37
N THR A 175 7.54 -11.83 -25.91
CA THR A 175 7.58 -12.34 -27.29
C THR A 175 7.54 -11.19 -28.30
N LEU A 176 6.68 -10.19 -28.10
CA LEU A 176 6.57 -9.02 -28.97
C LEU A 176 7.87 -8.22 -28.98
N ARG A 177 8.46 -7.98 -27.82
CA ARG A 177 9.70 -7.21 -27.71
C ARG A 177 10.87 -7.89 -28.42
N VAL A 178 10.97 -9.22 -28.38
CA VAL A 178 11.99 -9.98 -29.13
C VAL A 178 11.75 -9.94 -30.64
N ARG A 179 10.49 -9.94 -31.10
CA ARG A 179 10.20 -9.86 -32.54
C ARG A 179 10.68 -8.53 -33.14
N ILE A 180 10.49 -7.44 -32.41
CA ILE A 180 10.80 -6.07 -32.86
C ILE A 180 12.29 -5.73 -32.66
N ALA A 181 13.01 -6.45 -31.79
CA ALA A 181 14.43 -6.24 -31.55
C ALA A 181 15.30 -6.54 -32.79
N ASN A 182 16.18 -5.60 -33.15
CA ASN A 182 17.15 -5.75 -34.24
C ASN A 182 18.48 -6.33 -33.72
N PRO A 183 18.84 -7.59 -34.04
CA PRO A 183 20.01 -8.25 -33.45
C PRO A 183 21.34 -7.49 -33.63
N MET A 184 21.53 -6.79 -34.74
CA MET A 184 22.72 -5.99 -34.99
C MET A 184 22.84 -4.76 -34.07
N GLU A 185 21.72 -4.12 -33.71
CA GLU A 185 21.74 -3.03 -32.71
C GLU A 185 21.97 -3.55 -31.29
N LEU A 186 21.56 -4.78 -30.97
CA LEU A 186 21.77 -5.36 -29.64
C LEU A 186 23.23 -5.77 -29.40
N ILE A 187 23.98 -6.12 -30.45
CA ILE A 187 25.41 -6.50 -30.35
C ILE A 187 26.32 -5.28 -30.53
N ARG A 188 25.96 -4.36 -31.44
CA ARG A 188 26.63 -3.07 -31.65
C ARG A 188 25.97 -1.93 -30.88
N ALA A 189 25.48 -2.16 -29.67
CA ALA A 189 25.27 -1.08 -28.72
C ALA A 189 26.53 -0.94 -27.83
N PRO A 190 27.71 -0.54 -28.36
CA PRO A 190 28.78 -0.13 -27.46
C PRO A 190 28.28 1.15 -26.81
N LYS A 191 28.07 1.13 -25.49
CA LYS A 191 28.12 2.28 -24.56
C LYS A 191 27.85 3.64 -25.22
N LYS A 192 26.78 3.78 -26.01
CA LYS A 192 26.44 5.04 -26.64
C LYS A 192 25.74 5.77 -25.52
N GLY A 193 26.55 6.40 -24.65
CA GLY A 193 26.04 7.20 -23.55
C GLY A 193 24.93 8.04 -24.13
N GLU A 194 23.71 7.88 -23.61
CA GLU A 194 22.50 8.44 -24.21
C GLU A 194 22.81 9.88 -24.63
N LYS A 195 22.82 10.13 -25.95
CA LYS A 195 23.13 11.44 -26.49
C LYS A 195 22.13 12.38 -25.84
N ASP A 196 22.63 13.48 -25.29
CA ASP A 196 21.80 14.37 -24.52
C ASP A 196 20.62 14.86 -25.34
N SER A 197 19.42 14.65 -24.79
CA SER A 197 18.22 15.25 -25.36
C SER A 197 18.37 16.76 -25.29
N LYS A 198 18.14 17.45 -26.41
CA LYS A 198 18.05 18.92 -26.45
C LYS A 198 16.97 19.45 -25.48
N LEU A 199 16.04 18.59 -25.07
CA LEU A 199 14.94 18.89 -24.15
C LEU A 199 15.29 18.73 -22.66
N LEU A 200 16.56 18.49 -22.29
CA LEU A 200 16.95 18.27 -20.89
C LEU A 200 16.47 19.39 -19.95
N TRP A 201 16.81 20.65 -20.24
CA TRP A 201 16.45 21.80 -19.40
C TRP A 201 14.95 22.09 -19.40
N PRO A 202 14.25 22.14 -20.55
CA PRO A 202 12.79 22.31 -20.57
C PRO A 202 12.04 21.24 -19.74
N LEU A 203 12.40 19.96 -19.90
CA LEU A 203 11.76 18.88 -19.15
C LEU A 203 12.11 18.92 -17.66
N ALA A 204 13.35 19.28 -17.31
CA ALA A 204 13.74 19.48 -15.91
C ALA A 204 12.92 20.59 -15.24
N ILE A 205 12.75 21.73 -15.89
CA ILE A 205 11.96 22.86 -15.39
C ILE A 205 10.49 22.46 -15.28
N LEU A 206 9.93 21.80 -16.30
CA LEU A 206 8.56 21.31 -16.28
C LEU A 206 8.31 20.37 -15.08
N GLY A 207 9.20 19.39 -14.85
CA GLY A 207 9.07 18.47 -13.73
C GLY A 207 9.08 19.16 -12.37
N VAL A 208 9.97 20.15 -12.19
CA VAL A 208 10.04 20.93 -10.96
C VAL A 208 8.80 21.80 -10.77
N ILE A 209 8.29 22.45 -11.82
CA ILE A 209 7.06 23.25 -11.77
C ILE A 209 5.86 22.37 -11.44
N MET A 210 5.72 21.20 -12.09
CA MET A 210 4.63 20.27 -11.81
C MET A 210 4.66 19.80 -10.34
N LEU A 211 5.85 19.47 -9.82
CA LEU A 211 6.01 19.03 -8.45
C LEU A 211 5.70 20.15 -7.44
N ALA A 212 6.26 21.34 -7.67
CA ALA A 212 6.02 22.51 -6.83
C ALA A 212 4.55 22.94 -6.86
N GLY A 213 3.90 22.89 -8.03
CA GLY A 213 2.47 23.16 -8.19
C GLY A 213 1.60 22.16 -7.45
N ALA A 214 1.94 20.86 -7.50
CA ALA A 214 1.23 19.84 -6.73
C ALA A 214 1.39 20.05 -5.21
N TYR A 215 2.59 20.39 -4.74
CA TYR A 215 2.85 20.71 -3.34
C TYR A 215 2.12 21.97 -2.87
N TYR A 216 2.14 23.02 -3.69
CA TYR A 216 1.42 24.26 -3.42
C TYR A 216 -0.09 24.00 -3.31
N MET A 217 -0.66 23.23 -4.24
CA MET A 217 -2.07 22.87 -4.21
C MET A 217 -2.41 22.04 -2.96
N ALA A 218 -1.59 21.03 -2.63
CA ALA A 218 -1.78 20.20 -1.44
C ALA A 218 -1.79 21.02 -0.14
N TRP A 219 -0.98 22.08 -0.06
CA TRP A 219 -0.91 22.94 1.13
C TRP A 219 -2.11 23.91 1.25
N ARG A 220 -2.72 24.30 0.13
CA ARG A 220 -3.83 25.27 0.07
C ARG A 220 -5.21 24.67 0.32
N ILE A 221 -5.30 23.34 0.39
CA ILE A 221 -6.57 22.66 0.64
C ILE A 221 -6.78 22.59 2.16
N ASP A 222 -7.82 23.29 2.63
CA ASP A 222 -8.24 23.28 4.04
C ASP A 222 -9.60 22.57 4.25
N ASN A 223 -10.36 22.30 3.18
CA ASN A 223 -11.63 21.59 3.26
C ASN A 223 -11.44 20.07 3.13
N SER A 224 -11.90 19.31 4.13
CA SER A 224 -11.69 17.86 4.24
C SER A 224 -12.29 17.07 3.07
N ALA A 225 -13.50 17.41 2.64
CA ALA A 225 -14.17 16.72 1.53
C ALA A 225 -13.44 16.96 0.20
N VAL A 226 -12.97 18.19 -0.04
CA VAL A 226 -12.14 18.52 -1.21
C VAL A 226 -10.79 17.80 -1.13
N ALA A 227 -10.18 17.71 0.06
CA ALA A 227 -8.91 17.01 0.27
C ALA A 227 -9.01 15.53 -0.13
N LEU A 228 -10.09 14.84 0.27
CA LEU A 228 -10.34 13.45 -0.11
C LEU A 228 -10.43 13.27 -1.63
N GLY A 229 -11.17 14.14 -2.32
CA GLY A 229 -11.31 14.10 -3.78
C GLY A 229 -10.02 14.44 -4.55
N MET A 230 -9.23 15.40 -4.03
CA MET A 230 -8.01 15.89 -4.69
C MET A 230 -6.76 15.07 -4.36
N PHE A 231 -6.78 14.24 -3.31
CA PHE A 231 -5.64 13.45 -2.89
C PHE A 231 -5.11 12.53 -4.01
N PHE A 232 -5.97 11.70 -4.62
CA PHE A 232 -5.55 10.77 -5.67
C PHE A 232 -5.04 11.46 -6.95
N PRO A 233 -5.72 12.48 -7.51
CA PRO A 233 -5.18 13.25 -8.63
C PRO A 233 -3.81 13.86 -8.34
N LEU A 234 -3.61 14.46 -7.16
CA LEU A 234 -2.33 15.05 -6.78
C LEU A 234 -1.24 13.99 -6.63
N VAL A 235 -1.55 12.81 -6.08
CA VAL A 235 -0.60 11.68 -6.03
C VAL A 235 -0.14 11.27 -7.44
N ILE A 236 -1.05 11.20 -8.42
CA ILE A 236 -0.69 10.88 -9.81
C ILE A 236 0.26 11.94 -10.40
N VAL A 237 -0.05 13.23 -10.19
CA VAL A 237 0.83 14.32 -10.64
C VAL A 237 2.19 14.24 -9.98
N VAL A 238 2.25 13.99 -8.67
CA VAL A 238 3.50 13.82 -7.91
C VAL A 238 4.30 12.63 -8.44
N ILE A 239 3.66 11.50 -8.76
CA ILE A 239 4.33 10.34 -9.36
C ILE A 239 4.98 10.74 -10.69
N ILE A 240 4.21 11.33 -11.61
CA ILE A 240 4.72 11.74 -12.93
C ILE A 240 5.85 12.76 -12.79
N ALA A 241 5.64 13.80 -11.98
CA ALA A 241 6.63 14.85 -11.75
C ALA A 241 7.92 14.29 -11.15
N THR A 242 7.83 13.34 -10.21
CA THR A 242 9.00 12.70 -9.59
C THR A 242 9.82 11.92 -10.61
N TYR A 243 9.18 11.19 -11.54
CA TYR A 243 9.89 10.53 -12.63
C TYR A 243 10.64 11.54 -13.51
N ILE A 244 9.98 12.63 -13.90
CA ILE A 244 10.60 13.70 -14.72
C ILE A 244 11.75 14.37 -13.97
N VAL A 245 11.58 14.71 -12.69
CA VAL A 245 12.61 15.34 -11.85
C VAL A 245 13.81 14.41 -11.68
N MET A 246 13.60 13.10 -11.47
CA MET A 246 14.70 12.15 -11.34
C MET A 246 15.41 11.91 -12.67
N GLU A 247 14.68 11.81 -13.79
CA GLU A 247 15.24 11.52 -15.11
C GLU A 247 15.96 12.72 -15.74
N TYR A 248 15.40 13.93 -15.61
CA TYR A 248 15.94 15.13 -16.24
C TYR A 248 16.46 16.16 -15.24
N GLY A 249 15.71 16.42 -14.16
CA GLY A 249 16.06 17.41 -13.14
C GLY A 249 17.38 17.13 -12.43
N SER A 250 17.59 15.89 -11.99
CA SER A 250 18.82 15.47 -11.30
C SER A 250 20.07 15.65 -12.19
N ILE A 251 19.96 15.35 -13.49
CA ILE A 251 21.03 15.51 -14.47
C ILE A 251 21.28 16.99 -14.76
N ALA A 252 20.23 17.78 -14.94
CA ALA A 252 20.33 19.23 -15.15
C ALA A 252 21.01 19.91 -13.95
N PHE A 253 20.64 19.53 -12.72
CA PHE A 253 21.27 19.99 -11.49
C PHE A 253 22.78 19.67 -11.47
N LEU A 254 23.17 18.42 -11.73
CA LEU A 254 24.58 18.03 -11.75
C LEU A 254 25.38 18.77 -12.85
N ARG A 255 24.75 19.15 -13.96
CA ARG A 255 25.37 20.00 -14.98
C ARG A 255 25.56 21.44 -14.53
N ALA A 256 24.58 22.00 -13.83
CA ALA A 256 24.71 23.31 -13.22
C ALA A 256 25.89 23.34 -12.24
N VAL A 257 26.02 22.29 -11.42
CA VAL A 257 27.17 22.12 -10.51
C VAL A 257 28.48 21.98 -11.30
N LYS A 258 28.48 21.21 -12.40
CA LYS A 258 29.64 21.07 -13.30
C LYS A 258 30.07 22.39 -13.95
N ALA A 259 29.14 23.31 -14.22
CA ALA A 259 29.45 24.62 -14.79
C ALA A 259 30.24 25.50 -13.80
N ASN A 260 30.12 25.26 -12.48
CA ASN A 260 30.89 25.97 -11.47
C ASN A 260 32.33 25.43 -11.38
N LYS A 261 33.26 26.09 -12.09
CA LYS A 261 34.68 25.74 -12.15
C LYS A 261 35.35 25.61 -10.78
N ARG A 262 34.92 26.39 -9.76
CA ARG A 262 35.49 26.35 -8.40
C ARG A 262 35.23 25.01 -7.68
N ILE A 263 34.11 24.36 -7.99
CA ILE A 263 33.72 23.08 -7.40
C ILE A 263 34.23 21.93 -8.27
N TYR A 264 34.09 22.04 -9.60
CA TYR A 264 34.35 20.93 -10.52
C TYR A 264 35.82 20.52 -10.62
N TYR A 265 36.77 21.47 -10.62
CA TYR A 265 38.20 21.16 -10.78
C TYR A 265 38.89 20.67 -9.49
N ARG A 266 38.16 20.52 -8.37
CA ARG A 266 38.70 19.84 -7.19
C ARG A 266 38.87 18.34 -7.49
N PRO A 267 40.02 17.70 -7.19
CA PRO A 267 40.30 16.32 -7.59
C PRO A 267 39.22 15.30 -7.20
N SER A 268 38.66 15.42 -5.99
CA SER A 268 37.58 14.56 -5.51
C SER A 268 36.23 14.83 -6.19
N SER A 269 35.95 16.10 -6.54
CA SER A 269 34.66 16.53 -7.09
C SER A 269 34.52 16.21 -8.57
N PHE A 270 35.60 16.31 -9.36
CA PHE A 270 35.57 16.04 -10.79
C PHE A 270 35.04 14.63 -11.10
N ILE A 271 35.64 13.64 -10.44
CA ILE A 271 35.32 12.22 -10.61
C ILE A 271 33.93 11.91 -10.05
N ALA A 272 33.60 12.47 -8.87
CA ALA A 272 32.30 12.29 -8.24
C ALA A 272 31.16 12.85 -9.12
N ILE A 273 31.27 14.09 -9.61
CA ILE A 273 30.23 14.74 -10.43
C ILE A 273 30.06 14.03 -11.76
N SER A 274 31.16 13.73 -12.47
CA SER A 274 31.09 13.07 -13.78
C SER A 274 30.54 11.65 -13.66
N GLY A 275 30.94 10.89 -12.63
CA GLY A 275 30.40 9.57 -12.35
C GLY A 275 28.93 9.62 -11.93
N MET A 276 28.52 10.60 -11.13
CA MET A 276 27.11 10.80 -10.74
C MET A 276 26.21 11.10 -11.95
N ILE A 277 26.66 11.93 -12.91
CA ILE A 277 25.90 12.19 -14.14
C ILE A 277 25.66 10.88 -14.91
N GLN A 278 26.68 10.03 -15.02
CA GLN A 278 26.56 8.75 -15.70
C GLN A 278 25.60 7.79 -14.94
N ARG A 279 25.68 7.75 -13.61
CA ARG A 279 24.77 6.96 -12.77
C ARG A 279 23.32 7.42 -12.89
N MET A 280 23.08 8.74 -12.92
CA MET A 280 21.74 9.28 -13.12
C MET A 280 21.17 8.89 -14.48
N ARG A 281 21.93 8.99 -15.58
CA ARG A 281 21.47 8.53 -16.90
C ARG A 281 21.09 7.06 -16.91
N GLN A 282 21.91 6.22 -16.28
CA GLN A 282 21.68 4.78 -16.31
C GLN A 282 20.52 4.35 -15.39
N ASN A 283 20.35 5.03 -14.26
CA ASN A 283 19.53 4.50 -13.17
C ASN A 283 18.49 5.47 -12.59
N ALA A 284 18.28 6.66 -13.17
CA ALA A 284 17.31 7.64 -12.66
C ALA A 284 15.90 7.08 -12.47
N ARG A 285 15.38 6.30 -13.45
CA ARG A 285 14.05 5.69 -13.34
C ARG A 285 13.91 4.79 -12.11
N SER A 286 14.94 4.00 -11.79
CA SER A 286 14.92 3.16 -10.59
C SER A 286 14.91 3.98 -9.30
N LEU A 287 15.56 5.15 -9.27
CA LEU A 287 15.54 6.05 -8.12
C LEU A 287 14.16 6.67 -7.91
N ALA A 288 13.51 7.07 -9.01
CA ALA A 288 12.12 7.53 -8.97
C ALA A 288 11.20 6.42 -8.42
N THR A 289 11.33 5.19 -8.92
CA THR A 289 10.56 4.04 -8.42
C THR A 289 10.77 3.81 -6.93
N ILE A 290 12.03 3.83 -6.45
CA ILE A 290 12.34 3.69 -5.02
C ILE A 290 11.67 4.80 -4.21
N CYS A 291 11.74 6.05 -4.66
CA CYS A 291 11.13 7.20 -3.98
C CYS A 291 9.61 7.06 -3.89
N ILE A 292 8.96 6.70 -4.99
CA ILE A 292 7.49 6.55 -5.04
C ILE A 292 7.04 5.39 -4.15
N LEU A 293 7.69 4.23 -4.20
CA LEU A 293 7.36 3.10 -3.34
C LEU A 293 7.58 3.43 -1.85
N SER A 294 8.65 4.15 -1.54
CA SER A 294 8.94 4.62 -0.18
C SER A 294 7.88 5.62 0.31
N THR A 295 7.44 6.52 -0.57
CA THR A 295 6.38 7.49 -0.26
C THR A 295 5.04 6.78 -0.06
N MET A 296 4.69 5.83 -0.93
CA MET A 296 3.49 5.00 -0.77
C MET A 296 3.52 4.24 0.55
N LEU A 297 4.65 3.65 0.94
CA LEU A 297 4.82 3.01 2.24
C LEU A 297 4.52 3.97 3.39
N VAL A 298 5.21 5.11 3.42
CA VAL A 298 5.10 6.05 4.54
C VAL A 298 3.68 6.62 4.62
N VAL A 299 3.08 7.00 3.49
CA VAL A 299 1.72 7.54 3.42
C VAL A 299 0.68 6.49 3.85
N THR A 300 0.75 5.27 3.32
CA THR A 300 -0.20 4.20 3.65
C THR A 300 -0.11 3.80 5.12
N VAL A 301 1.10 3.60 5.65
CA VAL A 301 1.28 3.21 7.05
C VAL A 301 0.91 4.36 7.99
N SER A 302 1.32 5.60 7.69
CA SER A 302 0.98 6.75 8.55
C SER A 302 -0.52 7.02 8.59
N GLY A 303 -1.19 7.00 7.43
CA GLY A 303 -2.63 7.26 7.35
C GLY A 303 -3.45 6.19 8.08
N THR A 304 -3.14 4.92 7.85
CA THR A 304 -3.85 3.82 8.52
C THR A 304 -3.52 3.74 10.02
N LEU A 305 -2.28 4.05 10.42
CA LEU A 305 -1.90 4.16 11.84
C LEU A 305 -2.61 5.32 12.53
N SER A 306 -2.78 6.46 11.86
CA SER A 306 -3.50 7.62 12.40
C SER A 306 -4.98 7.30 12.62
N LEU A 307 -5.63 6.69 11.63
CA LEU A 307 -7.02 6.22 11.75
C LEU A 307 -7.18 5.21 12.89
N TYR A 308 -6.26 4.25 13.00
CA TYR A 308 -6.31 3.27 14.07
C TYR A 308 -6.07 3.91 15.44
N ALA A 309 -5.06 4.76 15.59
CA ALA A 309 -4.74 5.40 16.86
C ALA A 309 -5.84 6.39 17.31
N GLY A 310 -6.50 7.06 16.36
CA GLY A 310 -7.55 8.04 16.60
C GLY A 310 -8.97 7.48 16.69
N ARG A 311 -9.14 6.16 16.56
CA ARG A 311 -10.47 5.52 16.48
C ARG A 311 -11.40 5.81 17.66
N GLU A 312 -10.85 5.91 18.87
CA GLU A 312 -11.65 6.23 20.07
C GLU A 312 -12.06 7.70 20.13
N GLU A 313 -11.24 8.62 19.60
CA GLU A 313 -11.59 10.04 19.49
C GLU A 313 -12.74 10.21 18.49
N MET A 314 -12.56 9.67 17.27
CA MET A 314 -13.59 9.70 16.22
C MET A 314 -14.90 9.07 16.71
N LEU A 315 -14.83 7.95 17.44
CA LEU A 315 -16.00 7.27 17.98
C LEU A 315 -16.77 8.14 18.97
N ARG A 316 -16.08 8.83 19.89
CA ARG A 316 -16.71 9.70 20.89
C ARG A 316 -17.24 11.00 20.29
N GLU A 317 -16.60 11.53 19.26
CA GLU A 317 -17.11 12.71 18.54
C GLU A 317 -18.39 12.37 17.77
N LEU A 318 -18.47 11.17 17.21
CA LEU A 318 -19.67 10.65 16.54
C LEU A 318 -20.78 10.20 17.50
N ASN A 319 -20.47 9.89 18.76
CA ASN A 319 -21.43 9.37 19.74
C ASN A 319 -21.31 10.15 21.05
N PRO A 320 -22.05 11.28 21.19
CA PRO A 320 -22.06 12.09 22.40
C PRO A 320 -22.60 11.33 23.62
N HIS A 321 -23.51 10.39 23.39
CA HIS A 321 -24.12 9.52 24.40
C HIS A 321 -23.83 8.04 24.15
N ASP A 322 -23.93 7.22 25.21
CA ASP A 322 -23.66 5.78 25.09
C ASP A 322 -24.73 5.06 24.24
N VAL A 323 -25.99 5.47 24.36
CA VAL A 323 -27.13 4.92 23.61
C VAL A 323 -28.07 6.06 23.18
N GLU A 324 -28.46 6.06 21.91
CA GLU A 324 -29.49 6.92 21.33
C GLU A 324 -30.57 6.05 20.70
N ILE A 325 -31.83 6.27 21.08
CA ILE A 325 -33.00 5.57 20.56
C ILE A 325 -33.87 6.60 19.86
N SER A 326 -34.11 6.42 18.57
CA SER A 326 -35.02 7.24 17.78
C SER A 326 -36.24 6.44 17.32
N ILE A 327 -37.41 7.04 17.48
CA ILE A 327 -38.69 6.48 17.02
C ILE A 327 -39.35 7.53 16.12
N HIS A 328 -39.67 7.09 14.90
CA HIS A 328 -40.34 7.89 13.89
C HIS A 328 -41.61 7.17 13.44
N PHE A 329 -42.73 7.88 13.51
CA PHE A 329 -44.01 7.36 13.04
C PHE A 329 -44.23 7.75 11.58
N VAL A 330 -44.34 6.77 10.68
CA VAL A 330 -44.57 7.02 9.24
C VAL A 330 -45.94 6.49 8.85
N ASP A 331 -46.74 7.33 8.17
CA ASP A 331 -48.00 6.92 7.55
C ASP A 331 -47.69 5.91 6.44
N LYS A 332 -48.30 4.73 6.53
CA LYS A 332 -47.93 3.58 5.70
C LYS A 332 -48.38 3.73 4.24
N ASP A 333 -49.41 4.52 3.93
CA ASP A 333 -50.02 4.51 2.58
C ASP A 333 -50.83 5.79 2.21
N ASN A 334 -50.41 7.00 2.62
CA ASN A 334 -51.11 8.28 2.29
C ASN A 334 -52.60 8.27 2.70
N GLY A 335 -52.90 8.04 3.98
CA GLY A 335 -54.30 8.10 4.44
C GLY A 335 -54.61 7.60 5.84
N TYR A 336 -53.63 7.12 6.63
CA TYR A 336 -53.87 6.73 8.02
C TYR A 336 -53.38 7.82 8.99
N PRO A 337 -54.20 8.20 9.99
CA PRO A 337 -53.76 9.15 10.99
C PRO A 337 -52.59 8.56 11.77
N LEU A 338 -51.60 9.41 12.07
CA LEU A 338 -50.54 9.11 13.02
C LEU A 338 -51.17 8.66 14.35
N PRO A 339 -50.49 7.78 15.12
CA PRO A 339 -50.96 7.38 16.44
C PRO A 339 -51.23 8.62 17.28
N ASP A 340 -52.32 8.59 18.06
CA ASP A 340 -52.63 9.69 18.96
C ASP A 340 -51.56 9.83 20.05
N LYS A 341 -51.57 10.94 20.78
CA LYS A 341 -50.57 11.21 21.82
C LYS A 341 -50.51 10.11 22.89
N ALA A 342 -51.65 9.51 23.23
CA ALA A 342 -51.70 8.48 24.26
C ALA A 342 -51.06 7.17 23.77
N GLU A 343 -51.28 6.82 22.50
CA GLU A 343 -50.63 5.68 21.88
C GLU A 343 -49.12 5.93 21.67
N GLN A 344 -48.73 7.14 21.28
CA GLN A 344 -47.32 7.53 21.20
C GLN A 344 -46.62 7.39 22.56
N GLU A 345 -47.19 7.96 23.62
CA GLU A 345 -46.67 7.85 25.00
C GLU A 345 -46.58 6.39 25.47
N ARG A 346 -47.56 5.56 25.12
CA ARG A 346 -47.53 4.11 25.42
C ARG A 346 -46.38 3.42 24.72
N ILE A 347 -46.22 3.63 23.41
CA ILE A 347 -45.15 3.02 22.62
C ILE A 347 -43.78 3.43 23.19
N MET A 348 -43.62 4.70 23.52
CA MET A 348 -42.39 5.20 24.11
C MET A 348 -42.09 4.55 25.45
N GLY A 349 -43.09 4.47 26.34
CA GLY A 349 -42.96 3.78 27.62
C GLY A 349 -42.62 2.29 27.47
N ASP A 350 -43.21 1.61 26.49
CA ASP A 350 -42.92 0.21 26.18
C ASP A 350 -41.44 0.07 25.74
N VAL A 351 -40.94 0.96 24.87
CA VAL A 351 -39.54 0.94 24.41
C VAL A 351 -38.55 1.24 25.54
N GLU A 352 -38.83 2.24 26.39
CA GLU A 352 -38.03 2.52 27.58
C GLU A 352 -37.94 1.28 28.48
N GLN A 353 -39.05 0.59 28.71
CA GLN A 353 -39.10 -0.63 29.51
C GLN A 353 -38.35 -1.80 28.87
N LEU A 354 -38.42 -1.96 27.55
CA LEU A 354 -37.61 -2.97 26.86
C LEU A 354 -36.12 -2.75 27.13
N PHE A 355 -35.65 -1.51 26.99
CA PHE A 355 -34.24 -1.18 27.27
C PHE A 355 -33.87 -1.42 28.75
N ILE A 356 -34.70 -0.98 29.69
CA ILE A 356 -34.48 -1.20 31.13
C ILE A 356 -34.40 -2.70 31.44
N ASN A 357 -35.28 -3.51 30.85
CA ASN A 357 -35.30 -4.96 31.05
C ASN A 357 -34.04 -5.63 30.47
N SER A 358 -33.61 -5.22 29.27
CA SER A 358 -32.37 -5.69 28.67
C SER A 358 -31.15 -5.33 29.51
N ALA A 359 -31.07 -4.09 30.01
CA ALA A 359 -30.00 -3.68 30.92
C ALA A 359 -30.01 -4.52 32.23
N ALA A 360 -31.19 -4.71 32.83
CA ALA A 360 -31.36 -5.46 34.07
C ALA A 360 -30.93 -6.93 33.94
N LYS A 361 -31.19 -7.56 32.78
CA LYS A 361 -30.75 -8.94 32.47
C LYS A 361 -29.23 -9.10 32.52
N HIS A 362 -28.49 -8.02 32.26
CA HIS A 362 -27.03 -7.98 32.31
C HIS A 362 -26.48 -7.31 33.58
N GLY A 363 -27.32 -7.14 34.61
CA GLY A 363 -26.91 -6.61 35.91
C GLY A 363 -26.73 -5.10 35.98
N VAL A 364 -27.17 -4.37 34.95
CA VAL A 364 -27.12 -2.90 34.89
C VAL A 364 -28.49 -2.34 35.26
N LYS A 365 -28.52 -1.42 36.21
CA LYS A 365 -29.76 -0.72 36.59
C LYS A 365 -29.85 0.59 35.80
N VAL A 366 -30.89 0.71 34.99
CA VAL A 366 -31.24 1.94 34.28
C VAL A 366 -32.54 2.47 34.86
N ALA A 367 -32.54 3.75 35.22
CA ALA A 367 -33.70 4.45 35.75
C ALA A 367 -34.35 5.29 34.64
N LYS A 368 -35.67 5.51 34.73
CA LYS A 368 -36.43 6.24 33.69
C LYS A 368 -35.97 7.71 33.57
N GLU A 369 -35.43 8.27 34.65
CA GLU A 369 -34.89 9.63 34.70
C GLU A 369 -33.60 9.80 33.87
N GLN A 370 -32.97 8.70 33.46
CA GLN A 370 -31.76 8.72 32.61
C GLN A 370 -32.08 8.85 31.12
N PHE A 371 -33.36 8.75 30.73
CA PHE A 371 -33.79 8.96 29.35
C PHE A 371 -33.95 10.47 29.13
N ALA A 372 -32.97 11.10 28.50
CA ALA A 372 -33.08 12.47 28.06
C ALA A 372 -33.88 12.51 26.75
N ALA A 373 -35.18 12.78 26.84
CA ALA A 373 -36.07 12.90 25.69
C ALA A 373 -35.95 14.29 25.05
N VAL A 374 -35.61 14.33 23.75
CA VAL A 374 -35.67 15.55 22.94
C VAL A 374 -36.90 15.43 22.04
N TYR A 375 -37.89 16.30 22.26
CA TYR A 375 -39.08 16.42 21.41
C TYR A 375 -38.99 17.70 20.59
N ASP A 376 -38.92 17.59 19.28
CA ASP A 376 -38.97 18.76 18.37
C ASP A 376 -40.30 18.82 17.60
N ASP A 377 -40.96 17.69 17.31
CA ASP A 377 -42.28 17.64 16.66
C ASP A 377 -43.03 16.34 16.97
N SER A 378 -44.37 16.30 16.88
CA SER A 378 -45.28 15.20 17.28
C SER A 378 -45.13 13.86 16.50
N ILE A 379 -43.99 13.66 15.84
CA ILE A 379 -43.66 12.56 14.93
C ILE A 379 -42.33 11.90 15.33
N TYR A 380 -41.52 12.57 16.16
CA TYR A 380 -40.15 12.18 16.53
C TYR A 380 -40.04 11.98 18.05
N TYR A 381 -39.50 10.85 18.47
CA TYR A 381 -39.01 10.65 19.83
C TYR A 381 -37.55 10.22 19.77
N ASP A 382 -36.68 11.06 20.30
CA ASP A 382 -35.26 10.77 20.47
C ASP A 382 -34.93 10.73 21.95
N ALA A 383 -34.44 9.58 22.42
CA ALA A 383 -33.95 9.40 23.79
C ALA A 383 -32.45 9.12 23.79
N ALA A 384 -31.71 9.92 24.54
CA ALA A 384 -30.30 9.69 24.81
C ALA A 384 -30.11 9.14 26.24
N ILE A 385 -29.21 8.16 26.37
CA ILE A 385 -28.95 7.46 27.63
C ILE A 385 -27.44 7.25 27.78
N ASP A 386 -26.92 7.68 28.93
CA ASP A 386 -25.53 7.41 29.33
C ASP A 386 -25.50 6.29 30.39
N LEU A 387 -24.58 5.34 30.21
CA LEU A 387 -24.42 4.15 31.03
C LEU A 387 -23.07 4.16 31.77
N PRO A 388 -22.90 5.03 32.77
CA PRO A 388 -21.63 5.19 33.45
C PRO A 388 -21.21 3.89 34.16
N GLY A 389 -19.98 3.46 33.91
CA GLY A 389 -19.39 2.26 34.52
C GLY A 389 -19.74 0.94 33.82
N VAL A 390 -20.50 0.98 32.71
CA VAL A 390 -20.74 -0.20 31.88
C VAL A 390 -19.57 -0.43 30.93
N ASP A 391 -18.93 -1.59 31.04
CA ASP A 391 -17.83 -1.96 30.14
C ASP A 391 -18.31 -2.32 28.73
N GLN A 392 -17.38 -2.34 27.77
CA GLN A 392 -17.68 -2.59 26.36
C GLN A 392 -18.43 -3.91 26.10
N ARG A 393 -18.07 -4.98 26.80
CA ARG A 393 -18.65 -6.31 26.59
C ARG A 393 -20.07 -6.37 27.16
N THR A 394 -20.26 -5.80 28.35
CA THR A 394 -21.56 -5.72 29.00
C THR A 394 -22.52 -4.82 28.22
N GLY A 395 -22.08 -3.62 27.83
CA GLY A 395 -22.88 -2.69 27.03
C GLY A 395 -23.27 -3.27 25.67
N TYR A 396 -22.34 -3.90 24.97
CA TYR A 396 -22.63 -4.61 23.71
C TYR A 396 -23.68 -5.72 23.90
N ALA A 397 -23.59 -6.50 24.98
CA ALA A 397 -24.56 -7.57 25.25
C ALA A 397 -25.97 -7.02 25.57
N ILE A 398 -26.05 -5.93 26.34
CA ILE A 398 -27.30 -5.20 26.60
C ILE A 398 -27.94 -4.75 25.30
N MET A 399 -27.15 -4.12 24.43
CA MET A 399 -27.65 -3.62 23.16
C MET A 399 -28.11 -4.74 22.24
N GLN A 400 -27.39 -5.87 22.19
CA GLN A 400 -27.81 -7.03 21.40
C GLN A 400 -29.16 -7.58 21.89
N ASP A 401 -29.36 -7.73 23.20
CA ASP A 401 -30.65 -8.15 23.78
C ASP A 401 -31.76 -7.11 23.52
N PHE A 402 -31.44 -5.83 23.62
CA PHE A 402 -32.37 -4.74 23.32
C PHE A 402 -32.78 -4.75 21.84
N TYR A 403 -31.84 -4.92 20.91
CA TYR A 403 -32.16 -5.03 19.48
C TYR A 403 -33.08 -6.23 19.22
N GLU A 404 -32.77 -7.40 19.76
CA GLU A 404 -33.60 -8.61 19.59
C GLU A 404 -35.03 -8.42 20.15
N THR A 405 -35.18 -7.82 21.33
CA THR A 405 -36.49 -7.57 21.94
C THR A 405 -37.27 -6.46 21.23
N MET A 406 -36.57 -5.42 20.79
CA MET A 406 -37.16 -4.32 20.02
C MET A 406 -37.56 -4.76 18.60
N ASP A 407 -36.83 -5.69 17.98
CA ASP A 407 -37.20 -6.33 16.71
C ASP A 407 -38.52 -7.08 16.86
N ALA A 408 -38.64 -7.89 17.92
CA ALA A 408 -39.86 -8.63 18.22
C ALA A 408 -41.06 -7.70 18.51
N TYR A 409 -40.84 -6.59 19.23
CA TYR A 409 -41.85 -5.58 19.50
C TYR A 409 -42.30 -4.87 18.20
N HIS A 410 -41.36 -4.42 17.39
CA HIS A 410 -41.62 -3.77 16.10
C HIS A 410 -42.43 -4.67 15.16
N ASP A 411 -42.06 -5.94 15.04
CA ASP A 411 -42.79 -6.93 14.23
C ASP A 411 -44.20 -7.20 14.76
N ALA A 412 -44.37 -7.25 16.09
CA ALA A 412 -45.67 -7.44 16.70
C ALA A 412 -46.58 -6.23 16.48
N TYR A 413 -46.06 -5.02 16.65
CA TYR A 413 -46.81 -3.77 16.45
C TYR A 413 -47.22 -3.62 14.98
N ASN A 414 -46.29 -3.79 14.03
CA ASN A 414 -46.57 -3.62 12.60
C ASN A 414 -47.55 -4.65 12.00
N ARG A 415 -47.75 -5.81 12.65
CA ARG A 415 -48.78 -6.78 12.25
C ARG A 415 -50.20 -6.36 12.66
N GLY A 416 -50.33 -5.56 13.72
CA GLY A 416 -51.62 -5.14 14.29
C GLY A 416 -52.01 -3.69 14.01
N SER A 417 -51.07 -2.86 13.53
CA SER A 417 -51.23 -1.41 13.44
C SER A 417 -51.31 -0.89 12.00
N THR A 418 -51.97 0.26 11.83
CA THR A 418 -52.09 0.99 10.55
C THR A 418 -50.91 1.93 10.27
N CYS A 419 -50.03 2.17 11.25
CA CYS A 419 -48.82 3.00 11.14
C CYS A 419 -47.56 2.13 11.10
N VAL A 420 -46.51 2.56 10.38
CA VAL A 420 -45.18 1.95 10.44
C VAL A 420 -44.35 2.65 11.51
N LEU A 421 -43.94 1.88 12.52
CA LEU A 421 -42.96 2.31 13.50
C LEU A 421 -41.55 2.24 12.88
N VAL A 422 -41.01 3.32 12.33
CA VAL A 422 -39.60 3.35 11.92
C VAL A 422 -38.76 3.64 13.15
N ARG A 423 -37.82 2.75 13.48
CA ARG A 423 -36.92 2.93 14.62
C ARG A 423 -35.48 3.03 14.16
N GLY A 424 -34.74 3.95 14.78
CA GLY A 424 -33.29 3.94 14.83
C GLY A 424 -32.86 3.62 16.25
N SER A 425 -31.83 2.81 16.42
CA SER A 425 -31.06 2.83 17.66
C SER A 425 -29.60 2.83 17.27
N LYS A 426 -28.84 3.62 18.00
CA LYS A 426 -27.41 3.82 17.79
C LYS A 426 -26.76 3.72 19.15
N ASP A 427 -25.69 2.94 19.24
CA ASP A 427 -24.98 2.77 20.49
C ASP A 427 -23.48 2.74 20.27
N ILE A 428 -22.76 3.31 21.23
CA ILE A 428 -21.30 3.39 21.18
C ILE A 428 -20.64 2.00 21.20
N TYR A 429 -21.32 0.97 21.72
CA TYR A 429 -20.74 -0.37 21.88
C TYR A 429 -20.65 -1.12 20.54
N ASN A 430 -21.73 -1.17 19.77
CA ASN A 430 -21.73 -1.72 18.42
C ASN A 430 -20.89 -0.87 17.47
N GLU A 431 -20.99 0.46 17.57
CA GLU A 431 -20.16 1.38 16.78
C GLU A 431 -18.67 1.20 17.09
N ARG A 432 -18.29 0.96 18.36
CA ARG A 432 -16.88 0.65 18.71
C ARG A 432 -16.41 -0.64 18.03
N ALA A 433 -17.21 -1.70 18.08
CA ALA A 433 -16.87 -2.97 17.44
C ALA A 433 -16.69 -2.82 15.92
N GLN A 434 -17.59 -2.07 15.26
CA GLN A 434 -17.48 -1.75 13.82
C GLN A 434 -16.27 -0.86 13.51
N SER A 435 -16.04 0.18 14.29
CA SER A 435 -14.90 1.10 14.18
C SER A 435 -13.57 0.34 14.32
N TYR A 436 -13.46 -0.55 15.30
CA TYR A 436 -12.27 -1.37 15.51
C TYR A 436 -12.05 -2.36 14.37
N ALA A 437 -13.12 -3.00 13.87
CA ALA A 437 -13.04 -3.89 12.72
C ALA A 437 -12.63 -3.17 11.43
N MET A 438 -13.12 -1.95 11.21
CA MET A 438 -12.81 -1.11 10.05
C MET A 438 -11.36 -0.60 10.12
N TYR A 439 -11.02 0.15 11.16
CA TYR A 439 -9.71 0.80 11.27
C TYR A 439 -8.59 -0.20 11.60
N GLY A 440 -8.88 -1.26 12.36
CA GLY A 440 -7.97 -2.38 12.58
C GLY A 440 -7.70 -3.17 11.29
N GLY A 441 -8.73 -3.43 10.49
CA GLY A 441 -8.60 -4.02 9.16
C GLY A 441 -7.79 -3.15 8.18
N LEU A 442 -8.02 -1.83 8.20
CA LEU A 442 -7.26 -0.87 7.40
C LEU A 442 -5.78 -0.78 7.83
N LEU A 443 -5.49 -0.75 9.14
CA LEU A 443 -4.10 -0.79 9.64
C LEU A 443 -3.41 -2.09 9.27
N PHE A 444 -4.11 -3.22 9.40
CA PHE A 444 -3.57 -4.51 8.99
C PHE A 444 -3.18 -4.49 7.49
N LEU A 445 -4.09 -4.04 6.61
CA LEU A 445 -3.80 -3.86 5.18
C LEU A 445 -2.65 -2.88 4.95
N GLY A 446 -2.62 -1.77 5.68
CA GLY A 446 -1.60 -0.74 5.57
C GLY A 446 -0.21 -1.26 5.93
N VAL A 447 -0.09 -2.07 6.98
CA VAL A 447 1.15 -2.74 7.37
C VAL A 447 1.58 -3.76 6.31
N PHE A 448 0.65 -4.54 5.75
CA PHE A 448 0.96 -5.50 4.67
C PHE A 448 1.44 -4.81 3.40
N PHE A 449 0.78 -3.73 2.98
CA PHE A 449 1.23 -2.91 1.85
C PHE A 449 2.57 -2.24 2.15
N GLY A 450 2.76 -1.75 3.38
CA GLY A 450 4.02 -1.19 3.82
C GLY A 450 5.18 -2.19 3.75
N MET A 451 4.99 -3.41 4.26
CA MET A 451 5.97 -4.50 4.18
C MET A 451 6.27 -4.88 2.72
N LEU A 452 5.25 -4.92 1.87
CA LEU A 452 5.40 -5.18 0.44
C LEU A 452 6.26 -4.10 -0.23
N PHE A 453 5.88 -2.83 -0.09
CA PHE A 453 6.61 -1.71 -0.69
C PHE A 453 8.05 -1.65 -0.17
N LEU A 454 8.28 -1.99 1.10
CA LEU A 454 9.60 -2.11 1.68
C LEU A 454 10.38 -3.25 1.02
N ALA A 455 9.83 -4.46 0.98
CA ALA A 455 10.48 -5.63 0.40
C ALA A 455 10.87 -5.39 -1.05
N VAL A 456 9.96 -4.80 -1.83
CA VAL A 456 10.21 -4.37 -3.20
C VAL A 456 11.34 -3.34 -3.28
N THR A 457 11.28 -2.31 -2.44
CA THR A 457 12.29 -1.24 -2.41
C THR A 457 13.68 -1.81 -2.10
N VAL A 458 13.78 -2.65 -1.07
CA VAL A 458 15.02 -3.36 -0.69
C VAL A 458 15.53 -4.21 -1.84
N LEU A 459 14.65 -4.92 -2.54
CA LEU A 459 15.01 -5.78 -3.67
C LEU A 459 15.58 -4.97 -4.84
N ILE A 460 14.93 -3.85 -5.21
CA ILE A 460 15.41 -2.94 -6.26
C ILE A 460 16.78 -2.37 -5.87
N ILE A 461 16.93 -1.90 -4.64
CA ILE A 461 18.19 -1.34 -4.13
C ILE A 461 19.29 -2.41 -4.15
N TYR A 462 19.05 -3.58 -3.57
CA TYR A 462 20.02 -4.67 -3.50
C TYR A 462 20.53 -5.05 -4.88
N PHE A 463 19.60 -5.25 -5.83
CA PHE A 463 19.97 -5.62 -7.18
C PHE A 463 20.77 -4.50 -7.86
N LYS A 464 20.32 -3.26 -7.71
CA LYS A 464 21.03 -2.10 -8.26
C LYS A 464 22.45 -2.00 -7.74
N GLN A 465 22.65 -2.16 -6.43
CA GLN A 465 23.98 -2.13 -5.83
C GLN A 465 24.89 -3.23 -6.34
N ILE A 466 24.36 -4.45 -6.53
CA ILE A 466 25.15 -5.52 -7.12
C ILE A 466 25.54 -5.18 -8.55
N SER A 467 24.59 -4.77 -9.38
CA SER A 467 24.87 -4.45 -10.79
C SER A 467 25.88 -3.32 -10.91
N GLU A 468 25.68 -2.21 -10.19
CA GLU A 468 26.61 -1.09 -10.21
C GLU A 468 27.99 -1.50 -9.70
N GLY A 469 28.08 -2.33 -8.65
CA GLY A 469 29.37 -2.80 -8.12
C GLY A 469 30.21 -3.56 -9.15
N TYR A 470 29.61 -4.40 -9.99
CA TYR A 470 30.35 -5.11 -11.05
C TYR A 470 30.75 -4.20 -12.21
N ASP A 471 29.86 -3.30 -12.62
CA ASP A 471 30.15 -2.34 -13.69
C ASP A 471 31.27 -1.36 -13.26
N ASP A 472 31.23 -0.91 -12.01
CA ASP A 472 32.17 0.04 -11.44
C ASP A 472 33.54 -0.59 -11.17
N LYS A 473 33.61 -1.88 -10.80
CA LYS A 473 34.89 -2.60 -10.64
C LYS A 473 35.76 -2.46 -11.89
N ALA A 474 35.19 -2.76 -13.06
CA ALA A 474 35.90 -2.66 -14.32
C ALA A 474 36.34 -1.22 -14.66
N GLN A 475 35.58 -0.20 -14.24
CA GLN A 475 35.98 1.20 -14.43
C GLN A 475 37.09 1.60 -13.45
N PHE A 476 37.01 1.22 -12.18
CA PHE A 476 38.02 1.54 -11.18
C PHE A 476 39.35 0.84 -11.45
N ASP A 477 39.34 -0.40 -11.96
CA ASP A 477 40.57 -1.10 -12.40
C ASP A 477 41.32 -0.31 -13.49
N ILE A 478 40.59 0.32 -14.42
CA ILE A 478 41.18 1.18 -15.46
C ILE A 478 41.73 2.46 -14.83
N LEU A 479 40.97 3.10 -13.94
CA LEU A 479 41.39 4.34 -13.29
C LEU A 479 42.63 4.14 -12.41
N GLN A 480 42.75 3.00 -11.73
CA GLN A 480 43.95 2.63 -10.97
C GLN A 480 45.17 2.49 -11.87
N LYS A 481 45.03 1.87 -13.06
CA LYS A 481 46.11 1.78 -14.05
C LYS A 481 46.56 3.14 -14.59
N VAL A 482 45.69 4.15 -14.55
CA VAL A 482 45.99 5.54 -14.96
C VAL A 482 46.56 6.37 -13.79
N GLY A 483 46.64 5.81 -12.58
CA GLY A 483 47.29 6.43 -11.41
C GLY A 483 46.35 6.84 -10.28
N MET A 484 45.07 6.40 -10.27
CA MET A 484 44.17 6.63 -9.14
C MET A 484 44.55 5.72 -7.95
N ASP A 485 44.77 6.29 -6.78
CA ASP A 485 45.10 5.52 -5.58
C ASP A 485 43.85 4.89 -4.91
N ASP A 486 44.05 3.89 -4.04
CA ASP A 486 42.97 3.17 -3.36
C ASP A 486 42.12 4.05 -2.41
N ARG A 487 42.69 5.14 -1.89
CA ARG A 487 41.98 6.09 -1.03
C ARG A 487 41.02 6.92 -1.88
N GLN A 488 41.44 7.37 -3.06
CA GLN A 488 40.64 8.07 -4.05
C GLN A 488 39.53 7.19 -4.60
N VAL A 489 39.80 5.91 -4.89
CA VAL A 489 38.78 4.92 -5.26
C VAL A 489 37.72 4.82 -4.15
N LYS A 490 38.14 4.60 -2.90
CA LYS A 490 37.21 4.47 -1.75
C LYS A 490 36.37 5.73 -1.54
N ALA A 491 36.99 6.91 -1.59
CA ALA A 491 36.30 8.18 -1.43
C ALA A 491 35.26 8.40 -2.53
N THR A 492 35.61 8.06 -3.77
CA THR A 492 34.70 8.16 -4.93
C THR A 492 33.52 7.21 -4.77
N ILE A 493 33.75 5.94 -4.42
CA ILE A 493 32.69 4.98 -4.17
C ILE A 493 31.77 5.46 -3.06
N ASN A 494 32.32 5.86 -1.91
CA ASN A 494 31.54 6.32 -0.76
C ASN A 494 30.60 7.46 -1.16
N SER A 495 31.11 8.46 -1.89
CA SER A 495 30.30 9.59 -2.33
C SER A 495 29.18 9.16 -3.29
N GLN A 496 29.48 8.29 -4.25
CA GLN A 496 28.52 7.87 -5.27
C GLN A 496 27.42 6.98 -4.69
N VAL A 497 27.80 6.01 -3.84
CA VAL A 497 26.83 5.15 -3.15
C VAL A 497 25.97 6.00 -2.22
N LEU A 498 26.54 6.96 -1.47
CA LEU A 498 25.77 7.81 -0.57
C LEU A 498 24.65 8.57 -1.29
N TRP A 499 24.95 9.26 -2.40
CA TRP A 499 23.91 10.01 -3.13
C TRP A 499 22.79 9.11 -3.68
N VAL A 500 23.13 7.92 -4.17
CA VAL A 500 22.16 6.95 -4.71
C VAL A 500 21.13 6.52 -3.66
N PHE A 501 21.50 6.50 -2.37
CA PHE A 501 20.58 6.15 -1.28
C PHE A 501 19.84 7.36 -0.72
N PHE A 502 20.55 8.45 -0.46
CA PHE A 502 19.97 9.59 0.24
C PHE A 502 19.08 10.46 -0.64
N ILE A 503 19.23 10.42 -1.98
CA ILE A 503 18.31 11.14 -2.88
C ILE A 503 16.87 10.61 -2.76
N PRO A 504 16.59 9.29 -2.93
CA PRO A 504 15.22 8.78 -2.75
C PRO A 504 14.68 8.98 -1.34
N LEU A 505 15.51 8.80 -0.31
CA LEU A 505 15.09 9.00 1.08
C LEU A 505 14.71 10.47 1.34
N GLY A 506 15.56 11.41 0.96
CA GLY A 506 15.29 12.84 1.12
C GLY A 506 14.06 13.28 0.34
N MET A 507 13.90 12.78 -0.89
CA MET A 507 12.71 13.05 -1.71
C MET A 507 11.44 12.46 -1.10
N THR A 508 11.50 11.25 -0.52
CA THR A 508 10.37 10.64 0.20
C THR A 508 9.94 11.48 1.39
N LEU A 509 10.89 11.97 2.19
CA LEU A 509 10.59 12.84 3.33
C LEU A 509 10.04 14.19 2.88
N LEU A 510 10.52 14.72 1.75
CA LEU A 510 9.98 15.93 1.13
C LEU A 510 8.54 15.72 0.68
N HIS A 511 8.24 14.63 -0.04
CA HIS A 511 6.87 14.27 -0.40
C HIS A 511 5.97 14.19 0.84
N MET A 512 6.45 13.51 1.89
CA MET A 512 5.67 13.34 3.12
C MET A 512 5.43 14.66 3.86
N LEU A 513 6.40 15.57 3.85
CA LEU A 513 6.26 16.91 4.43
C LEU A 513 5.07 17.66 3.81
N PHE A 514 4.98 17.70 2.48
CA PHE A 514 3.87 18.36 1.79
C PHE A 514 2.56 17.55 1.83
N ALA A 515 2.66 16.23 1.80
CA ALA A 515 1.50 15.35 1.92
C ALA A 515 0.86 15.42 3.33
N SER A 516 1.62 15.77 4.37
CA SER A 516 1.12 15.81 5.75
C SER A 516 -0.11 16.71 5.92
N LYS A 517 -0.09 17.91 5.34
CA LYS A 517 -1.21 18.88 5.44
C LYS A 517 -2.49 18.35 4.78
N ILE A 518 -2.42 17.94 3.51
CA ILE A 518 -3.59 17.40 2.80
C ILE A 518 -4.06 16.08 3.41
N MET A 519 -3.13 15.24 3.90
CA MET A 519 -3.49 13.98 4.55
C MET A 519 -4.25 14.26 5.85
N SER A 520 -3.77 15.16 6.71
CA SER A 520 -4.49 15.53 7.93
C SER A 520 -5.87 16.13 7.62
N CYS A 521 -5.95 16.99 6.60
CA CYS A 521 -7.23 17.57 6.16
C CYS A 521 -8.20 16.48 5.68
N MET A 522 -7.73 15.54 4.85
CA MET A 522 -8.52 14.40 4.37
C MET A 522 -8.99 13.49 5.52
N LEU A 523 -8.15 13.25 6.53
CA LEU A 523 -8.52 12.43 7.69
C LEU A 523 -9.63 13.10 8.53
N GLY A 524 -9.76 14.42 8.49
CA GLY A 524 -10.88 15.14 9.09
C GLY A 524 -12.25 14.76 8.52
N THR A 525 -12.33 14.17 7.31
CA THR A 525 -13.59 13.60 6.79
C THR A 525 -14.10 12.43 7.64
N PHE A 526 -13.21 11.76 8.37
CA PHE A 526 -13.56 10.69 9.30
C PHE A 526 -13.76 11.20 10.74
N GLN A 527 -13.86 12.52 10.94
CA GLN A 527 -13.85 13.18 12.25
C GLN A 527 -12.54 12.99 13.04
N LEU A 528 -11.41 12.75 12.35
CA LEU A 528 -10.11 12.75 13.02
C LEU A 528 -9.53 14.17 13.03
N ASN A 529 -9.83 14.92 14.08
CA ASN A 529 -9.46 16.33 14.19
C ASN A 529 -8.19 16.58 15.03
N ASP A 530 -7.68 15.61 15.80
CA ASP A 530 -6.37 15.70 16.47
C ASP A 530 -5.20 15.68 15.46
N TYR A 531 -4.86 16.87 14.96
CA TYR A 531 -3.72 17.12 14.10
C TYR A 531 -2.38 16.71 14.74
N GLY A 532 -2.28 16.79 16.07
CA GLY A 532 -1.10 16.40 16.83
C GLY A 532 -0.88 14.89 16.83
N LEU A 533 -1.94 14.09 16.96
CA LEU A 533 -1.89 12.63 16.81
C LEU A 533 -1.45 12.24 15.40
N ILE A 534 -2.04 12.85 14.37
CA ILE A 534 -1.70 12.56 12.97
C ILE A 534 -0.22 12.86 12.71
N LEU A 535 0.28 14.03 13.11
CA LEU A 535 1.71 14.37 12.94
C LEU A 535 2.65 13.43 13.71
N ARG A 536 2.26 12.99 14.92
CA ARG A 536 3.04 12.00 15.69
C ARG A 536 3.11 10.65 14.95
N CYS A 537 2.00 10.19 14.38
CA CYS A 537 1.97 8.95 13.59
C CYS A 537 2.82 9.05 12.31
N ILE A 538 2.77 10.20 11.61
CA ILE A 538 3.64 10.50 10.47
C ILE A 538 5.11 10.49 10.88
N GLY A 539 5.45 11.22 11.94
CA GLY A 539 6.82 11.32 12.45
C GLY A 539 7.39 9.96 12.85
N ALA A 540 6.60 9.15 13.58
CA ALA A 540 6.98 7.80 13.98
C ALA A 540 7.21 6.89 12.76
N THR A 541 6.33 6.94 11.76
CA THR A 541 6.46 6.15 10.54
C THR A 541 7.68 6.57 9.71
N CYS A 542 7.91 7.88 9.54
CA CYS A 542 9.09 8.42 8.88
C CYS A 542 10.39 8.01 9.58
N ALA A 543 10.42 8.06 10.92
CA ALA A 543 11.59 7.66 11.71
C ALA A 543 11.88 6.17 11.58
N ALA A 544 10.85 5.31 11.71
CA ALA A 544 10.97 3.87 11.52
C ALA A 544 11.44 3.53 10.10
N PHE A 545 10.85 4.17 9.08
CA PHE A 545 11.26 4.00 7.68
C PHE A 545 12.71 4.44 7.45
N MET A 546 13.11 5.61 7.97
CA MET A 546 14.49 6.10 7.87
C MET A 546 15.48 5.12 8.49
N LEU A 547 15.18 4.60 9.69
CA LEU A 547 16.02 3.62 10.37
C LEU A 547 16.17 2.34 9.54
N LEU A 548 15.07 1.80 9.02
CA LEU A 548 15.09 0.63 8.13
C LEU A 548 15.91 0.91 6.85
N TYR A 549 15.72 2.07 6.24
CA TYR A 549 16.44 2.47 5.03
C TYR A 549 17.96 2.60 5.27
N LEU A 550 18.37 3.11 6.44
CA LEU A 550 19.78 3.16 6.85
C LEU A 550 20.37 1.77 7.11
N ILE A 551 19.60 0.84 7.68
CA ILE A 551 20.01 -0.56 7.82
C ILE A 551 20.25 -1.18 6.44
N VAL A 552 19.29 -1.01 5.52
CA VAL A 552 19.40 -1.50 4.14
C VAL A 552 20.63 -0.93 3.46
N TYR A 553 20.84 0.39 3.53
CA TYR A 553 22.06 1.05 3.05
C TYR A 553 23.33 0.36 3.58
N LYS A 554 23.43 0.17 4.90
CA LYS A 554 24.62 -0.44 5.53
C LYS A 554 24.84 -1.88 5.07
N LEU A 555 23.78 -2.65 4.82
CA LEU A 555 23.87 -4.03 4.33
C LEU A 555 24.31 -4.06 2.86
N THR A 556 23.66 -3.29 2.00
CA THR A 556 23.91 -3.31 0.57
C THR A 556 25.21 -2.62 0.18
N ALA A 557 25.60 -1.55 0.89
CA ALA A 557 26.89 -0.89 0.67
C ALA A 557 28.06 -1.84 0.98
N ARG A 558 27.95 -2.67 2.04
CA ARG A 558 28.95 -3.70 2.34
C ARG A 558 29.11 -4.70 1.20
N VAL A 559 28.01 -5.13 0.58
CA VAL A 559 28.05 -6.01 -0.60
C VAL A 559 28.72 -5.30 -1.77
N TYR A 560 28.36 -4.05 -2.04
CA TYR A 560 28.96 -3.24 -3.09
C TYR A 560 30.48 -3.12 -2.91
N TYR A 561 30.96 -2.72 -1.71
CA TYR A 561 32.40 -2.57 -1.45
C TYR A 561 33.17 -3.87 -1.64
N ARG A 562 32.57 -5.01 -1.28
CA ARG A 562 33.18 -6.32 -1.47
C ARG A 562 33.37 -6.64 -2.95
N ILE A 563 32.42 -6.27 -3.81
CA ILE A 563 32.51 -6.51 -5.26
C ILE A 563 33.60 -5.64 -5.90
N VAL A 564 33.70 -4.37 -5.53
CA VAL A 564 34.66 -3.46 -6.17
C VAL A 564 36.10 -3.71 -5.71
N ARG A 565 36.32 -4.07 -4.44
CA ARG A 565 37.68 -4.27 -3.89
C ARG A 565 38.24 -5.69 -4.04
N TRP A 566 37.44 -6.67 -4.46
CA TRP A 566 37.84 -8.08 -4.52
C TRP A 566 37.32 -8.77 -5.78
#